data_AF-A0A2K3JCW1-F1
#
_entry.id   AF-A0A2K3JCW1-F1
#
_cell.length_a   1.000
_cell.length_b   1.000
_cell.length_c   1.000
_cell.angle_alpha   90.00
_cell.angle_beta   90.00
_cell.angle_gamma   90.00
#
_symmetry.space_group_name_H-M   'P 1'
#
loop_
_entity.id
_entity.type
_entity.pdbx_description
1 polymer ?
#
loop_
_entity_poly.entity_id
_entity_poly.type
_entity_poly.pdbx_seq_one_letter_code
_entity_poly.pdbx_strand_id
1 'polypeptide(L)'
;MKSIKFVLSIVFITMLVTSMCPANAADTIERNITINDDVGDVVNETGVEVTYDAADIREITCVQTGSRVDIEFKIVGGDLSTSGVSLFGTLKTTAFSYLGYIIVYGPLAAIFAIDFPDFEGDVLVLSELSEEPMNLISESVDKTILSISFNLDNNYERILGIYAQTLTNVELETGYSDEAPNDVEEVSEGNLVINAGGDYFTDAGQTIKLQGTLEEGNPTDLEWLWVFYDSLISIEGRTPTYKFNIPGDYSGLLYAYDDEGNWGYGEFTVTVNETSSNNGGGNNNQPGFELVVFIGAIAIALVILKRKK
;
A
#
# COMPACT_ATOMS: atom_id res chain seq x y z
N MET A 1 -52.18 22.55 -4.10
CA MET A 1 -50.85 21.91 -4.19
C MET A 1 -49.80 22.92 -3.73
N LYS A 2 -49.23 22.66 -2.54
CA LYS A 2 -48.12 23.40 -1.89
C LYS A 2 -46.83 23.15 -2.68
N SER A 3 -46.10 24.14 -3.18
CA SER A 3 -45.12 25.03 -2.53
C SER A 3 -43.87 24.34 -1.97
N ILE A 4 -42.70 24.69 -2.50
CA ILE A 4 -41.51 25.26 -1.81
C ILE A 4 -40.22 24.80 -2.50
N LYS A 5 -39.45 25.81 -2.91
CA LYS A 5 -38.07 25.75 -3.43
C LYS A 5 -37.12 25.21 -2.36
N PHE A 6 -36.13 24.41 -2.74
CA PHE A 6 -34.79 24.52 -2.15
C PHE A 6 -33.74 24.14 -3.20
N VAL A 7 -33.02 25.15 -3.66
CA VAL A 7 -31.72 25.03 -4.31
C VAL A 7 -30.77 24.61 -3.20
N LEU A 8 -30.19 23.41 -3.28
CA LEU A 8 -29.05 23.05 -2.43
C LEU A 8 -27.80 23.15 -3.29
N SER A 9 -27.20 24.34 -3.28
CA SER A 9 -25.80 24.53 -3.65
C SER A 9 -24.96 23.71 -2.70
N ILE A 10 -24.45 22.57 -3.15
CA ILE A 10 -23.30 21.93 -2.51
C ILE A 10 -22.08 22.69 -3.02
N VAL A 11 -21.62 23.64 -2.22
CA VAL A 11 -20.27 24.18 -2.35
C VAL A 11 -19.35 23.05 -1.89
N PHE A 12 -18.77 22.32 -2.85
CA PHE A 12 -17.56 21.56 -2.56
C PHE A 12 -16.48 22.59 -2.23
N ILE A 13 -16.21 22.78 -0.93
CA ILE A 13 -14.94 23.35 -0.52
C ILE A 13 -13.93 22.23 -0.73
N THR A 14 -13.38 22.16 -1.94
CA THR A 14 -12.10 21.49 -2.16
C THR A 14 -11.07 22.30 -1.39
N MET A 15 -10.83 21.90 -0.14
CA MET A 15 -9.70 22.41 0.62
C MET A 15 -8.47 21.72 0.05
N LEU A 16 -7.94 22.28 -1.04
CA LEU A 16 -6.62 21.95 -1.55
C LEU A 16 -5.61 22.46 -0.51
N VAL A 17 -5.34 21.65 0.51
CA VAL A 17 -4.20 21.86 1.40
C VAL A 17 -2.97 21.47 0.59
N THR A 18 -2.46 22.41 -0.20
CA THR A 18 -1.06 22.35 -0.61
C THR A 18 -0.23 22.69 0.61
N SER A 19 0.04 21.69 1.46
CA SER A 19 1.25 21.76 2.28
C SER A 19 2.39 21.72 1.28
N MET A 20 2.90 22.89 0.91
CA MET A 20 4.21 23.01 0.30
C MET A 20 5.24 22.53 1.33
N CYS A 21 5.42 21.20 1.40
CA CYS A 21 6.71 20.65 1.74
C CYS A 21 7.66 21.20 0.68
N PRO A 22 8.84 21.72 1.01
CA PRO A 22 9.80 22.13 0.00
C PRO A 22 10.02 20.94 -0.94
N ALA A 23 9.54 21.06 -2.17
CA ALA A 23 9.82 20.15 -3.27
C ALA A 23 11.33 20.22 -3.52
N ASN A 24 12.08 19.36 -2.83
CA ASN A 24 13.50 19.15 -3.06
C ASN A 24 13.82 17.70 -2.70
N ALA A 25 14.10 16.93 -3.75
CA ALA A 25 14.80 15.64 -3.79
C ALA A 25 14.02 14.31 -3.72
N ALA A 26 12.69 14.27 -3.61
CA ALA A 26 11.95 12.99 -3.70
C ALA A 26 11.85 12.42 -5.14
N ASP A 27 12.22 13.21 -6.17
CA ASP A 27 11.98 12.89 -7.59
C ASP A 27 13.17 12.25 -8.34
N THR A 28 14.27 11.89 -7.67
CA THR A 28 15.50 11.45 -8.37
C THR A 28 16.15 10.18 -7.87
N ILE A 29 15.69 9.59 -6.76
CA ILE A 29 16.30 8.37 -6.24
C ILE A 29 15.54 7.18 -6.83
N GLU A 30 16.23 6.46 -7.70
CA GLU A 30 15.76 5.20 -8.26
C GLU A 30 16.04 4.07 -7.26
N ARG A 31 15.03 3.27 -6.94
CA ARG A 31 15.15 2.09 -6.09
C ARG A 31 14.90 0.85 -6.91
N ASN A 32 15.80 -0.11 -6.78
CA ASN A 32 15.79 -1.32 -7.58
C ASN A 32 15.67 -2.53 -6.66
N ILE A 33 14.59 -3.29 -6.83
CA ILE A 33 14.41 -4.61 -6.22
C ILE A 33 14.57 -5.62 -7.35
N THR A 34 15.43 -6.62 -7.15
CA THR A 34 15.58 -7.74 -8.07
C THR A 34 15.52 -9.04 -7.30
N ILE A 35 14.52 -9.85 -7.61
CA ILE A 35 14.32 -11.19 -7.06
C ILE A 35 14.68 -12.15 -8.17
N ASN A 36 15.63 -13.04 -7.92
CA ASN A 36 15.94 -14.16 -8.80
C ASN A 36 15.36 -15.41 -8.18
N ASP A 37 14.82 -16.29 -9.01
CA ASP A 37 14.34 -17.59 -8.56
C ASP A 37 15.14 -18.75 -9.14
N ASP A 38 15.06 -19.86 -8.40
CA ASP A 38 15.42 -21.15 -8.94
C ASP A 38 14.43 -21.54 -10.03
N VAL A 39 14.88 -22.39 -10.94
CA VAL A 39 14.14 -22.71 -12.16
C VAL A 39 13.97 -24.22 -12.14
N GLY A 40 12.76 -24.69 -12.44
CA GLY A 40 12.39 -26.10 -12.47
C GLY A 40 11.84 -26.65 -11.16
N ASP A 41 11.44 -25.75 -10.26
CA ASP A 41 10.77 -25.96 -8.98
C ASP A 41 9.24 -25.83 -9.06
N VAL A 42 8.69 -25.53 -10.25
CA VAL A 42 7.26 -25.57 -10.52
C VAL A 42 6.61 -26.83 -9.94
N VAL A 43 5.57 -26.63 -9.15
CA VAL A 43 4.81 -27.72 -8.53
C VAL A 43 3.44 -27.89 -9.21
N ASN A 44 2.91 -29.10 -9.16
CA ASN A 44 1.49 -29.35 -9.44
C ASN A 44 0.62 -29.04 -8.21
N GLU A 45 -0.70 -29.15 -8.36
CA GLU A 45 -1.69 -28.98 -7.28
C GLU A 45 -1.46 -29.83 -6.00
N THR A 46 -0.64 -30.88 -6.07
CA THR A 46 -0.28 -31.73 -4.92
C THR A 46 1.03 -31.31 -4.24
N GLY A 47 1.67 -30.24 -4.72
CA GLY A 47 2.98 -29.76 -4.24
C GLY A 47 4.15 -30.60 -4.74
N VAL A 48 3.98 -31.36 -5.83
CA VAL A 48 5.05 -32.19 -6.41
C VAL A 48 5.69 -31.45 -7.56
N GLU A 49 7.02 -31.31 -7.52
CA GLU A 49 7.85 -30.73 -8.57
C GLU A 49 7.64 -31.44 -9.93
N VAL A 50 7.54 -30.65 -11.00
CA VAL A 50 7.33 -31.12 -12.38
C VAL A 50 8.32 -30.50 -13.36
N THR A 51 8.49 -31.12 -14.53
CA THR A 51 9.50 -30.70 -15.54
C THR A 51 8.89 -29.86 -16.68
N TYR A 52 9.31 -28.59 -16.79
CA TYR A 52 9.36 -27.63 -17.94
C TYR A 52 8.32 -27.50 -19.08
N ASP A 53 7.04 -27.80 -18.88
CA ASP A 53 5.99 -27.32 -19.81
C ASP A 53 5.10 -26.20 -19.22
N ALA A 54 5.30 -25.83 -17.95
CA ALA A 54 4.57 -24.79 -17.23
C ALA A 54 5.37 -23.48 -17.12
N ALA A 55 4.69 -22.38 -16.76
CA ALA A 55 5.31 -21.06 -16.57
C ALA A 55 5.97 -20.95 -15.19
N ASP A 56 7.27 -20.71 -15.20
CA ASP A 56 8.18 -20.65 -14.05
C ASP A 56 8.78 -19.24 -13.96
N ILE A 57 8.84 -18.63 -12.79
CA ILE A 57 9.30 -17.27 -12.56
C ILE A 57 10.82 -17.31 -12.48
N ARG A 58 11.50 -16.71 -13.46
CA ARG A 58 12.96 -16.63 -13.44
C ARG A 58 13.46 -15.46 -12.60
N GLU A 59 12.84 -14.30 -12.80
CA GLU A 59 13.32 -13.04 -12.27
C GLU A 59 12.16 -12.04 -12.19
N ILE A 60 12.12 -11.27 -11.11
CA ILE A 60 11.27 -10.10 -10.95
C ILE A 60 12.18 -8.91 -10.77
N THR A 61 12.04 -7.91 -11.63
CA THR A 61 12.69 -6.60 -11.41
C THR A 61 11.62 -5.56 -11.13
N CYS A 62 11.88 -4.71 -10.16
CA CYS A 62 11.04 -3.57 -9.84
C CYS A 62 11.91 -2.34 -9.65
N VAL A 63 11.55 -1.30 -10.40
CA VAL A 63 12.20 0.00 -10.38
C VAL A 63 11.17 1.02 -9.91
N GLN A 64 11.44 1.64 -8.77
CA GLN A 64 10.64 2.75 -8.26
C GLN A 64 11.40 4.07 -8.47
N THR A 65 10.77 5.04 -9.14
CA THR A 65 11.25 6.42 -9.26
C THR A 65 10.18 7.38 -8.76
N GLY A 66 10.36 7.91 -7.55
CA GLY A 66 9.32 8.68 -6.87
C GLY A 66 8.07 7.82 -6.65
N SER A 67 6.92 8.25 -7.18
CA SER A 67 5.68 7.47 -7.13
C SER A 67 5.51 6.47 -8.26
N ARG A 68 6.31 6.60 -9.34
CA ARG A 68 6.23 5.70 -10.47
C ARG A 68 6.91 4.38 -10.14
N VAL A 69 6.24 3.29 -10.50
CA VAL A 69 6.70 1.93 -10.33
C VAL A 69 6.67 1.25 -11.70
N ASP A 70 7.81 0.70 -12.10
CA ASP A 70 7.98 -0.14 -13.28
C ASP A 70 8.36 -1.54 -12.80
N ILE A 71 7.62 -2.57 -13.23
CA ILE A 71 7.86 -3.97 -12.85
C ILE A 71 7.99 -4.81 -14.12
N GLU A 72 8.97 -5.71 -14.13
CA GLU A 72 9.13 -6.72 -15.17
C GLU A 72 9.22 -8.10 -14.53
N PHE A 73 8.29 -8.98 -14.93
CA PHE A 73 8.33 -10.41 -14.62
C PHE A 73 8.91 -11.16 -15.81
N LYS A 74 10.02 -11.86 -15.59
CA LYS A 74 10.60 -12.77 -16.58
C LYS A 74 10.23 -14.19 -16.20
N ILE A 75 9.62 -14.90 -17.13
CA ILE A 75 9.28 -16.31 -16.95
C ILE A 75 10.07 -17.20 -17.90
N VAL A 76 10.19 -18.47 -17.55
CA VAL A 76 10.73 -19.54 -18.37
C VAL A 76 9.71 -20.67 -18.46
N GLY A 77 9.66 -21.34 -19.61
CA GLY A 77 8.53 -22.24 -19.89
C GLY A 77 7.20 -21.49 -20.04
N GLY A 78 6.22 -22.12 -20.71
CA GLY A 78 4.95 -21.47 -21.03
C GLY A 78 5.04 -20.34 -22.08
N ASP A 79 3.89 -19.72 -22.34
CA ASP A 79 3.76 -18.57 -23.25
C ASP A 79 2.65 -17.65 -22.72
N LEU A 80 3.02 -16.53 -22.11
CA LEU A 80 2.07 -15.52 -21.59
C LEU A 80 1.10 -15.06 -22.69
N SER A 81 1.55 -15.01 -23.95
CA SER A 81 0.77 -14.45 -25.06
C SER A 81 -0.29 -15.39 -25.66
N THR A 82 -0.32 -16.69 -25.32
CA THR A 82 -1.16 -17.65 -26.07
C THR A 82 -2.11 -18.54 -25.27
N SER A 83 -2.28 -18.37 -23.95
CA SER A 83 -3.45 -18.75 -23.10
C SER A 83 -3.11 -19.55 -21.83
N GLY A 84 -3.96 -19.37 -20.80
CA GLY A 84 -4.07 -20.22 -19.60
C GLY A 84 -3.15 -19.85 -18.44
N VAL A 85 -2.05 -19.13 -18.70
CA VAL A 85 -1.16 -18.60 -17.67
C VAL A 85 -1.78 -17.35 -17.05
N SER A 86 -1.84 -17.32 -15.73
CA SER A 86 -2.16 -16.14 -14.94
C SER A 86 -0.99 -15.81 -14.04
N LEU A 87 -0.81 -14.53 -13.73
CA LEU A 87 0.15 -14.08 -12.74
C LEU A 87 -0.59 -13.30 -11.65
N PHE A 88 -0.23 -13.57 -10.41
CA PHE A 88 -0.69 -12.87 -9.23
C PHE A 88 0.54 -12.31 -8.50
N GLY A 89 0.66 -11.00 -8.42
CA GLY A 89 1.74 -10.31 -7.72
C GLY A 89 1.19 -9.50 -6.56
N THR A 90 1.94 -9.41 -5.48
CA THR A 90 1.64 -8.53 -4.36
C THR A 90 2.86 -7.68 -4.02
N LEU A 91 2.63 -6.38 -3.80
CA LEU A 91 3.67 -5.44 -3.40
C LEU A 91 3.48 -5.11 -1.92
N LYS A 92 4.54 -5.32 -1.14
CA LYS A 92 4.63 -4.80 0.23
C LYS A 92 5.19 -3.39 0.17
N THR A 93 4.59 -2.49 0.92
CA THR A 93 4.97 -1.09 0.91
C THR A 93 4.98 -0.49 2.30
N THR A 94 5.46 0.75 2.41
CA THR A 94 5.43 1.50 3.68
C THR A 94 4.04 2.00 4.07
N ALA A 95 3.03 1.94 3.19
CA ALA A 95 1.72 2.49 3.50
C ALA A 95 0.90 1.59 4.44
N PHE A 96 1.04 0.26 4.36
CA PHE A 96 0.24 -0.69 5.15
C PHE A 96 1.00 -1.94 5.58
N SER A 97 0.61 -2.49 6.71
CA SER A 97 1.30 -3.57 7.42
C SER A 97 1.20 -4.95 6.76
N TYR A 98 0.33 -5.15 5.77
CA TYR A 98 0.14 -6.49 5.21
C TYR A 98 0.27 -6.60 3.69
N LEU A 99 -0.31 -5.73 2.85
CA LEU A 99 -0.05 -5.66 1.41
C LEU A 99 -0.42 -4.24 0.93
N GLY A 100 0.28 -3.68 -0.05
CA GLY A 100 -0.03 -2.34 -0.59
C GLY A 100 -0.80 -2.42 -1.92
N TYR A 101 -0.34 -3.30 -2.81
CA TYR A 101 -0.90 -3.44 -4.15
C TYR A 101 -0.98 -4.89 -4.59
N ILE A 102 -1.98 -5.18 -5.41
CA ILE A 102 -2.21 -6.48 -6.04
C ILE A 102 -2.13 -6.29 -7.55
N ILE A 103 -1.36 -7.14 -8.21
CA ILE A 103 -1.19 -7.21 -9.67
C ILE A 103 -1.79 -8.53 -10.13
N VAL A 104 -2.69 -8.50 -11.09
CA VAL A 104 -3.30 -9.69 -11.67
C VAL A 104 -3.18 -9.62 -13.18
N TYR A 105 -2.74 -10.72 -13.79
CA TYR A 105 -2.62 -10.85 -15.24
C TYR A 105 -3.33 -12.10 -15.76
N GLY A 106 -3.84 -12.02 -16.99
CA GLY A 106 -4.37 -13.16 -17.75
C GLY A 106 -5.79 -13.55 -17.31
N PRO A 107 -6.18 -14.83 -17.42
CA PRO A 107 -7.53 -15.28 -17.04
C PRO A 107 -7.95 -14.91 -15.61
N LEU A 108 -7.01 -14.83 -14.65
CA LEU A 108 -7.32 -14.34 -13.30
C LEU A 108 -7.79 -12.88 -13.31
N ALA A 109 -7.26 -12.02 -14.17
CA ALA A 109 -7.65 -10.61 -14.22
C ALA A 109 -9.15 -10.47 -14.51
N ALA A 110 -9.68 -11.30 -15.42
CA ALA A 110 -11.11 -11.34 -15.73
C ALA A 110 -11.98 -11.79 -14.54
N ILE A 111 -11.48 -12.67 -13.67
CA ILE A 111 -12.18 -13.12 -12.46
C ILE A 111 -12.23 -11.99 -11.43
N PHE A 112 -11.11 -11.31 -11.19
CA PHE A 112 -11.05 -10.16 -10.29
C PHE A 112 -11.83 -8.95 -10.84
N ALA A 113 -11.90 -8.80 -12.15
CA ALA A 113 -12.67 -7.75 -12.83
C ALA A 113 -14.18 -7.92 -12.73
N ILE A 114 -14.71 -9.01 -12.16
CA ILE A 114 -16.16 -9.17 -11.95
C ILE A 114 -16.74 -8.03 -11.09
N ASP A 115 -15.93 -7.49 -10.18
CA ASP A 115 -16.30 -6.34 -9.35
C ASP A 115 -16.12 -4.98 -10.07
N PHE A 116 -15.50 -4.99 -11.26
CA PHE A 116 -15.17 -3.81 -12.09
C PHE A 116 -15.72 -3.98 -13.51
N PRO A 117 -17.04 -3.78 -13.73
CA PRO A 117 -17.73 -4.15 -14.97
C PRO A 117 -17.25 -3.38 -16.23
N ASP A 118 -16.53 -2.28 -16.05
CA ASP A 118 -15.97 -1.45 -17.13
C ASP A 118 -14.51 -1.81 -17.46
N PHE A 119 -13.91 -2.80 -16.79
CA PHE A 119 -12.54 -3.25 -17.05
C PHE A 119 -12.48 -4.19 -18.27
N GLU A 120 -11.65 -3.84 -19.25
CA GLU A 120 -11.46 -4.59 -20.50
C GLU A 120 -9.98 -4.99 -20.76
N GLY A 121 -9.12 -4.92 -19.73
CA GLY A 121 -7.67 -5.17 -19.85
C GLY A 121 -7.25 -6.61 -19.53
N ASP A 122 -6.00 -6.95 -19.85
CA ASP A 122 -5.37 -8.22 -19.46
C ASP A 122 -4.60 -8.10 -18.14
N VAL A 123 -4.25 -6.88 -17.71
CA VAL A 123 -3.59 -6.57 -16.44
C VAL A 123 -4.50 -5.71 -15.58
N LEU A 124 -4.74 -6.15 -14.35
CA LEU A 124 -5.44 -5.40 -13.31
C LEU A 124 -4.46 -5.09 -12.18
N VAL A 125 -4.38 -3.82 -11.78
CA VAL A 125 -3.64 -3.42 -10.58
C VAL A 125 -4.60 -2.77 -9.60
N LEU A 126 -4.65 -3.30 -8.38
CA LEU A 126 -5.48 -2.83 -7.29
C LEU A 126 -4.60 -2.28 -6.18
N SER A 127 -5.07 -1.21 -5.55
CA SER A 127 -4.49 -0.65 -4.34
C SER A 127 -5.44 -0.93 -3.18
N GLU A 128 -4.92 -1.29 -2.01
CA GLU A 128 -5.77 -1.43 -0.82
C GLU A 128 -6.38 -0.10 -0.37
N LEU A 129 -5.81 1.03 -0.83
CA LEU A 129 -6.30 2.38 -0.55
C LEU A 129 -7.39 2.86 -1.50
N SER A 130 -7.53 2.22 -2.66
CA SER A 130 -8.45 2.64 -3.70
C SER A 130 -9.63 1.68 -3.81
N GLU A 131 -10.84 2.25 -3.94
CA GLU A 131 -12.04 1.46 -4.26
C GLU A 131 -12.10 1.11 -5.76
N GLU A 132 -11.21 1.68 -6.58
CA GLU A 132 -11.15 1.50 -8.03
C GLU A 132 -9.78 0.99 -8.49
N PRO A 133 -9.70 0.30 -9.63
CA PRO A 133 -8.43 -0.12 -10.20
C PRO A 133 -7.52 1.07 -10.50
N MET A 134 -6.22 0.85 -10.34
CA MET A 134 -5.23 1.86 -10.67
C MET A 134 -5.14 2.08 -12.18
N ASN A 135 -4.90 3.34 -12.56
CA ASN A 135 -4.62 3.67 -13.94
C ASN A 135 -3.20 3.22 -14.30
N LEU A 136 -3.09 2.20 -15.15
CA LEU A 136 -1.83 1.78 -15.75
C LEU A 136 -1.28 2.91 -16.64
N ILE A 137 0.02 3.16 -16.50
CA ILE A 137 0.77 4.06 -17.39
C ILE A 137 1.09 3.32 -18.69
N SER A 138 1.55 2.08 -18.56
CA SER A 138 1.84 1.20 -19.69
C SER A 138 1.83 -0.26 -19.26
N GLU A 139 1.50 -1.13 -20.21
CA GLU A 139 1.63 -2.57 -20.11
C GLU A 139 2.23 -3.11 -21.42
N SER A 140 3.02 -4.17 -21.32
CA SER A 140 3.56 -4.90 -22.46
C SER A 140 3.69 -6.37 -22.11
N VAL A 141 3.24 -7.23 -23.02
CA VAL A 141 3.33 -8.68 -22.87
C VAL A 141 4.03 -9.25 -24.10
N ASP A 142 5.16 -9.91 -23.85
CA ASP A 142 5.79 -10.85 -24.78
C ASP A 142 5.61 -12.28 -24.23
N LYS A 143 6.02 -13.30 -24.98
CA LYS A 143 5.89 -14.71 -24.62
C LYS A 143 6.39 -15.03 -23.21
N THR A 144 7.48 -14.39 -22.79
CA THR A 144 8.18 -14.70 -21.54
C THR A 144 8.38 -13.49 -20.64
N ILE A 145 7.83 -12.32 -21.01
CA ILE A 145 8.04 -11.07 -20.28
C ILE A 145 6.70 -10.34 -20.14
N LEU A 146 6.32 -10.03 -18.90
CA LEU A 146 5.26 -9.09 -18.56
C LEU A 146 5.89 -7.84 -17.96
N SER A 147 5.70 -6.69 -18.61
CA SER A 147 6.15 -5.39 -18.12
C SER A 147 4.95 -4.50 -17.82
N ILE A 148 4.91 -3.91 -16.63
CA ILE A 148 3.82 -3.04 -16.17
C ILE A 148 4.38 -1.77 -15.53
N SER A 149 3.68 -0.66 -15.72
CA SER A 149 4.03 0.64 -15.13
C SER A 149 2.80 1.30 -14.56
N PHE A 150 2.87 1.83 -13.34
CA PHE A 150 1.80 2.56 -12.68
C PHE A 150 2.36 3.57 -11.66
N ASN A 151 1.50 4.40 -11.07
CA ASN A 151 1.88 5.27 -9.96
C ASN A 151 1.25 4.75 -8.66
N LEU A 152 2.01 4.78 -7.57
CA LEU A 152 1.50 4.61 -6.21
C LEU A 152 0.49 5.71 -5.88
N ASP A 153 -0.52 5.40 -5.07
CA ASP A 153 -1.51 6.37 -4.60
C ASP A 153 -0.87 7.45 -3.72
N ASN A 154 0.20 7.08 -3.01
CA ASN A 154 0.97 7.97 -2.16
C ASN A 154 2.39 8.14 -2.70
N ASN A 155 2.76 9.36 -3.09
CA ASN A 155 4.09 9.64 -3.64
C ASN A 155 5.26 9.40 -2.67
N TYR A 156 4.96 9.25 -1.39
CA TYR A 156 5.94 8.99 -0.35
C TYR A 156 6.04 7.53 0.03
N GLU A 157 5.16 6.68 -0.50
CA GLU A 157 5.21 5.25 -0.29
C GLU A 157 6.46 4.65 -0.93
N ARG A 158 7.01 3.61 -0.32
CA ARG A 158 8.16 2.87 -0.84
C ARG A 158 7.82 1.40 -0.94
N ILE A 159 8.27 0.77 -2.02
CA ILE A 159 8.19 -0.68 -2.18
C ILE A 159 9.28 -1.31 -1.33
N LEU A 160 8.87 -2.25 -0.48
CA LEU A 160 9.74 -2.99 0.44
C LEU A 160 9.99 -4.41 -0.05
N GLY A 161 9.08 -4.96 -0.85
CA GLY A 161 9.20 -6.31 -1.35
C GLY A 161 8.10 -6.64 -2.34
N ILE A 162 8.33 -7.71 -3.10
CA ILE A 162 7.42 -8.24 -4.10
C ILE A 162 7.34 -9.74 -3.88
N TYR A 163 6.12 -10.25 -3.89
CA TYR A 163 5.85 -11.67 -4.01
C TYR A 163 5.04 -11.87 -5.28
N ALA A 164 5.30 -12.95 -6.01
CA ALA A 164 4.50 -13.29 -7.18
C ALA A 164 4.32 -14.79 -7.32
N GLN A 165 3.21 -15.16 -7.94
CA GLN A 165 2.85 -16.53 -8.25
C GLN A 165 2.37 -16.60 -9.69
N THR A 166 2.87 -17.58 -10.45
CA THR A 166 2.28 -17.97 -11.73
C THR A 166 1.33 -19.13 -11.51
N LEU A 167 0.23 -19.15 -12.25
CA LEU A 167 -0.75 -20.24 -12.23
C LEU A 167 -1.13 -20.61 -13.65
N THR A 168 -1.34 -21.89 -13.89
CA THR A 168 -1.88 -22.38 -15.17
C THR A 168 -3.21 -23.08 -14.94
N ASN A 169 -4.17 -22.87 -15.86
CA ASN A 169 -5.47 -23.55 -15.88
C ASN A 169 -6.28 -23.41 -14.58
N VAL A 170 -6.63 -22.17 -14.21
CA VAL A 170 -7.44 -21.83 -13.02
C VAL A 170 -8.79 -22.58 -12.96
N GLU A 171 -9.29 -23.10 -14.08
CA GLU A 171 -10.62 -23.72 -14.19
C GLU A 171 -10.66 -25.27 -14.06
N LEU A 172 -9.55 -25.99 -13.95
CA LEU A 172 -9.54 -27.46 -13.89
C LEU A 172 -8.56 -27.99 -12.83
N GLU A 173 -8.96 -29.07 -12.14
CA GLU A 173 -8.25 -29.83 -11.08
C GLU A 173 -6.89 -30.45 -11.52
N THR A 174 -6.13 -29.76 -12.38
CA THR A 174 -4.78 -30.14 -12.84
C THR A 174 -4.02 -28.85 -13.17
N GLY A 175 -3.73 -28.06 -12.13
CA GLY A 175 -2.95 -26.82 -12.25
C GLY A 175 -1.47 -27.01 -11.94
N TYR A 176 -0.66 -26.10 -12.45
CA TYR A 176 0.73 -25.90 -12.04
C TYR A 176 0.90 -24.48 -11.49
N SER A 177 1.71 -24.35 -10.45
CA SER A 177 2.05 -23.06 -9.85
C SER A 177 3.54 -22.96 -9.58
N ASP A 178 4.01 -21.74 -9.61
CA ASP A 178 5.35 -21.37 -9.19
C ASP A 178 5.30 -20.04 -8.43
N GLU A 179 6.19 -19.86 -7.46
CA GLU A 179 6.14 -18.80 -6.46
C GLU A 179 7.52 -18.18 -6.23
N ALA A 180 7.63 -16.87 -6.39
CA ALA A 180 8.85 -16.11 -6.19
C ALA A 180 8.67 -15.03 -5.11
N PRO A 181 9.54 -14.98 -4.09
CA PRO A 181 10.54 -16.00 -3.77
C PRO A 181 9.89 -17.31 -3.28
N ASN A 182 10.51 -18.45 -3.63
CA ASN A 182 10.07 -19.80 -3.25
C ASN A 182 9.87 -20.00 -1.74
N ASP A 183 10.72 -19.33 -0.96
CA ASP A 183 10.55 -19.21 0.48
C ASP A 183 9.89 -17.87 0.76
N VAL A 184 8.56 -17.88 0.87
CA VAL A 184 7.81 -16.79 1.48
C VAL A 184 8.12 -16.76 2.98
N GLU A 185 9.38 -16.51 3.35
CA GLU A 185 9.65 -15.91 4.63
C GLU A 185 8.94 -14.55 4.59
N GLU A 186 8.15 -14.22 5.62
CA GLU A 186 7.66 -12.86 5.79
C GLU A 186 8.83 -11.92 5.51
N VAL A 187 8.70 -11.08 4.47
CA VAL A 187 9.74 -10.10 4.10
C VAL A 187 10.22 -9.47 5.40
N SER A 188 11.47 -9.79 5.75
CA SER A 188 12.00 -9.75 7.11
C SER A 188 11.56 -8.49 7.85
N GLU A 189 11.24 -8.57 9.14
CA GLU A 189 11.29 -7.39 10.01
C GLU A 189 12.60 -6.66 9.71
N GLY A 190 12.50 -5.43 9.19
CA GLY A 190 13.63 -4.73 8.59
C GLY A 190 14.88 -4.82 9.47
N ASN A 191 16.05 -4.93 8.85
CA ASN A 191 17.31 -5.14 9.56
C ASN A 191 17.82 -3.92 10.34
N LEU A 192 17.17 -2.76 10.21
CA LEU A 192 17.46 -1.57 11.01
C LEU A 192 16.56 -1.49 12.24
N VAL A 193 17.15 -1.19 13.40
CA VAL A 193 16.37 -0.91 14.61
C VAL A 193 16.07 0.58 14.70
N ILE A 194 14.82 0.95 14.45
CA ILE A 194 14.34 2.33 14.35
C ILE A 194 13.46 2.67 15.55
N ASN A 195 13.72 3.82 16.16
CA ASN A 195 12.88 4.35 17.23
C ASN A 195 12.28 5.69 16.81
N ALA A 196 10.95 5.76 16.89
CA ALA A 196 10.16 6.91 16.49
C ALA A 196 10.02 7.99 17.58
N GLY A 197 10.65 7.81 18.74
CA GLY A 197 10.80 8.80 19.80
C GLY A 197 9.52 9.17 20.57
N GLY A 198 8.37 8.59 20.23
CA GLY A 198 7.09 8.82 20.89
C GLY A 198 6.96 8.11 22.25
N ASP A 199 5.80 8.21 22.92
CA ASP A 199 4.57 8.90 22.50
C ASP A 199 4.66 10.43 22.54
N TYR A 200 3.90 11.10 21.67
CA TYR A 200 3.84 12.56 21.57
C TYR A 200 2.51 13.13 22.09
N PHE A 201 2.56 14.32 22.68
CA PHE A 201 1.38 15.02 23.21
C PHE A 201 1.36 16.48 22.76
N THR A 202 0.21 16.96 22.28
CA THR A 202 0.03 18.35 21.83
C THR A 202 -1.43 18.79 21.93
N ASP A 203 -1.68 20.07 21.69
CA ASP A 203 -3.03 20.61 21.49
C ASP A 203 -3.30 20.84 20.00
N ALA A 204 -4.57 20.79 19.60
CA ALA A 204 -4.98 21.10 18.23
C ALA A 204 -4.51 22.50 17.79
N GLY A 205 -3.98 22.59 16.57
CA GLY A 205 -3.41 23.81 16.01
C GLY A 205 -1.98 24.13 16.48
N GLN A 206 -1.39 23.35 17.39
CA GLN A 206 0.03 23.46 17.75
C GLN A 206 0.90 22.55 16.87
N THR A 207 2.15 22.97 16.69
CA THR A 207 3.14 22.21 15.91
C THR A 207 3.95 21.32 16.84
N ILE A 208 4.07 20.04 16.50
CA ILE A 208 4.99 19.11 17.15
C ILE A 208 6.24 18.92 16.34
N LYS A 209 7.33 18.51 16.99
CA LYS A 209 8.56 18.05 16.34
C LYS A 209 8.71 16.55 16.59
N LEU A 210 8.64 15.78 15.52
CA LEU A 210 8.88 14.34 15.53
C LEU A 210 10.39 14.09 15.58
N GLN A 211 10.80 12.94 16.11
CA GLN A 211 12.21 12.63 16.32
C GLN A 211 12.51 11.14 16.11
N GLY A 212 13.05 10.83 14.93
CA GLY A 212 13.56 9.49 14.60
C GLY A 212 15.01 9.29 15.06
N THR A 213 15.30 8.09 15.56
CA THR A 213 16.65 7.64 15.89
C THR A 213 16.92 6.23 15.38
N LEU A 214 18.18 5.98 15.04
CA LEU A 214 18.72 4.67 14.66
C LEU A 214 19.57 4.15 15.83
N GLU A 215 19.39 2.89 16.21
CA GLU A 215 20.12 2.30 17.35
C GLU A 215 21.63 2.15 17.06
N GLU A 216 21.98 1.60 15.90
CA GLU A 216 23.36 1.38 15.46
C GLU A 216 23.59 1.91 14.04
N GLY A 217 24.70 2.62 13.83
CA GLY A 217 25.07 3.20 12.55
C GLY A 217 24.91 4.73 12.49
N ASN A 218 24.88 5.27 11.28
CA ASN A 218 24.80 6.72 11.06
C ASN A 218 23.42 7.12 10.50
N PRO A 219 22.58 7.81 11.29
CA PRO A 219 21.22 8.16 10.87
C PRO A 219 21.14 9.21 9.76
N THR A 220 22.26 9.83 9.35
CA THR A 220 22.26 10.78 8.22
C THR A 220 22.24 10.11 6.85
N ASP A 221 22.57 8.82 6.83
CA ASP A 221 22.69 8.05 5.59
C ASP A 221 21.35 7.37 5.26
N LEU A 222 20.34 7.56 6.12
CA LEU A 222 18.99 7.04 5.95
C LEU A 222 18.03 8.12 5.43
N GLU A 223 17.13 7.69 4.56
CA GLU A 223 15.86 8.36 4.30
C GLU A 223 14.84 7.95 5.37
N TRP A 224 13.91 8.86 5.70
CA TRP A 224 12.97 8.69 6.81
C TRP A 224 11.56 9.07 6.38
N LEU A 225 10.58 8.24 6.74
CA LEU A 225 9.19 8.43 6.37
C LEU A 225 8.26 8.13 7.55
N TRP A 226 7.50 9.13 7.98
CA TRP A 226 6.43 8.97 8.96
C TRP A 226 5.13 8.67 8.22
N VAL A 227 4.43 7.61 8.61
CA VAL A 227 3.14 7.18 8.07
C VAL A 227 2.15 7.04 9.21
N PHE A 228 0.97 7.61 9.07
CA PHE A 228 -0.10 7.52 10.05
C PHE A 228 -1.17 6.54 9.56
N TYR A 229 -1.62 5.59 10.40
CA TYR A 229 -2.50 4.50 9.93
C TYR A 229 -3.89 5.00 9.49
N ASP A 230 -4.51 5.85 10.31
CA ASP A 230 -5.89 6.28 10.12
C ASP A 230 -6.01 7.55 9.27
N SER A 231 -4.93 7.95 8.61
CA SER A 231 -4.91 9.13 7.78
C SER A 231 -3.96 8.95 6.61
N LEU A 232 -4.31 9.47 5.43
CA LEU A 232 -3.40 9.52 4.27
C LEU A 232 -2.26 10.55 4.46
N ILE A 233 -1.79 10.74 5.69
CA ILE A 233 -0.72 11.66 6.07
C ILE A 233 0.57 10.87 6.07
N SER A 234 1.51 11.31 5.24
CA SER A 234 2.90 10.90 5.28
C SER A 234 3.83 12.13 5.30
N ILE A 235 4.95 12.01 6.01
CA ILE A 235 5.87 13.14 6.24
C ILE A 235 7.31 12.65 6.11
N GLU A 236 8.11 13.32 5.28
CA GLU A 236 9.51 12.98 5.08
C GLU A 236 10.42 13.64 6.11
N GLY A 237 11.56 12.97 6.35
CA GLY A 237 12.66 13.48 7.14
C GLY A 237 12.73 12.90 8.54
N ARG A 238 13.93 12.96 9.13
CA ARG A 238 14.20 12.35 10.44
C ARG A 238 13.56 13.10 11.59
N THR A 239 13.57 14.44 11.53
CA THR A 239 13.01 15.29 12.60
C THR A 239 12.06 16.37 12.06
N PRO A 240 10.99 15.98 11.34
CA PRO A 240 10.07 16.92 10.75
C PRO A 240 9.19 17.57 11.81
N THR A 241 8.51 18.64 11.42
CA THR A 241 7.50 19.30 12.24
C THR A 241 6.14 19.21 11.57
N TYR A 242 5.09 18.94 12.34
CA TYR A 242 3.73 18.83 11.82
C TYR A 242 2.70 19.47 12.74
N LYS A 243 1.60 19.97 12.17
CA LYS A 243 0.53 20.66 12.89
C LYS A 243 -0.80 19.92 12.70
N PHE A 244 -1.23 19.23 13.76
CA PHE A 244 -2.56 18.60 13.79
C PHE A 244 -3.62 19.65 14.10
N ASN A 245 -4.64 19.78 13.25
CA ASN A 245 -5.72 20.74 13.47
C ASN A 245 -6.96 20.10 14.11
N ILE A 246 -7.03 18.78 14.13
CA ILE A 246 -8.17 18.01 14.63
C ILE A 246 -7.71 17.29 15.91
N PRO A 247 -8.44 17.41 17.03
CA PRO A 247 -8.19 16.62 18.22
C PRO A 247 -8.43 15.13 17.97
N GLY A 248 -7.67 14.27 18.64
CA GLY A 248 -7.76 12.83 18.50
C GLY A 248 -6.46 12.13 18.83
N ASP A 249 -6.51 10.80 18.85
CA ASP A 249 -5.34 9.94 18.94
C ASP A 249 -4.96 9.45 17.55
N TYR A 250 -3.70 9.62 17.21
CA TYR A 250 -3.13 9.20 15.94
C TYR A 250 -2.02 8.20 16.22
N SER A 251 -2.00 7.08 15.50
CA SER A 251 -0.93 6.08 15.55
C SER A 251 -0.30 5.91 14.18
N GLY A 252 0.93 5.41 14.16
CA GLY A 252 1.66 5.24 12.92
C GLY A 252 3.01 4.57 13.06
N LEU A 253 3.71 4.52 11.93
CA LEU A 253 5.07 3.99 11.78
C LEU A 253 6.01 5.06 11.27
N LEU A 254 7.21 5.10 11.85
CA LEU A 254 8.38 5.72 11.24
C LEU A 254 9.15 4.63 10.51
N TYR A 255 9.26 4.73 9.20
CA TYR A 255 10.19 3.94 8.40
C TYR A 255 11.51 4.67 8.24
N ALA A 256 12.59 3.92 8.20
CA ALA A 256 13.88 4.42 7.72
C ALA A 256 14.55 3.37 6.84
N TYR A 257 15.31 3.83 5.85
CA TYR A 257 15.93 2.96 4.87
C TYR A 257 17.17 3.63 4.25
N ASP A 258 18.17 2.82 3.87
CA ASP A 258 19.35 3.30 3.15
C ASP A 258 19.24 3.06 1.64
N ASP A 259 20.32 3.37 0.92
CA ASP A 259 20.50 3.14 -0.51
C ASP A 259 20.99 1.72 -0.84
N GLU A 260 21.48 0.97 0.16
CA GLU A 260 21.81 -0.45 0.02
C GLU A 260 20.61 -1.40 0.19
N GLY A 261 19.42 -0.88 0.51
CA GLY A 261 18.18 -1.65 0.65
C GLY A 261 17.91 -2.17 2.05
N ASN A 262 18.73 -1.80 3.04
CA ASN A 262 18.43 -2.04 4.44
C ASN A 262 17.31 -1.09 4.87
N TRP A 263 16.40 -1.58 5.71
CA TRP A 263 15.27 -0.79 6.18
C TRP A 263 14.85 -1.22 7.59
N GLY A 264 14.03 -0.42 8.23
CA GLY A 264 13.42 -0.73 9.52
C GLY A 264 12.29 0.21 9.84
N TYR A 265 11.56 -0.07 10.92
CA TYR A 265 10.46 0.78 11.36
C TYR A 265 10.37 0.87 12.88
N GLY A 266 9.72 1.94 13.35
CA GLY A 266 9.36 2.13 14.75
C GLY A 266 7.95 2.68 14.90
N GLU A 267 7.20 2.16 15.86
CA GLU A 267 5.85 2.62 16.16
C GLU A 267 5.84 3.92 16.96
N PHE A 268 4.82 4.75 16.76
CA PHE A 268 4.56 5.92 17.59
C PHE A 268 3.07 6.22 17.72
N THR A 269 2.73 6.97 18.77
CA THR A 269 1.41 7.61 18.89
C THR A 269 1.54 9.11 19.11
N VAL A 270 0.49 9.85 18.73
CA VAL A 270 0.32 11.28 18.96
C VAL A 270 -1.08 11.52 19.52
N THR A 271 -1.16 12.01 20.76
CA THR A 271 -2.42 12.48 21.35
C THR A 271 -2.54 13.99 21.16
N VAL A 272 -3.60 14.40 20.48
CA VAL A 272 -3.93 15.81 20.19
C VAL A 272 -5.16 16.19 21.00
N ASN A 273 -4.98 17.03 22.02
CA ASN A 273 -6.06 17.50 22.87
C ASN A 273 -6.87 18.61 22.20
N GLU A 274 -8.13 18.75 22.59
CA GLU A 274 -8.93 19.92 22.22
C GLU A 274 -8.31 21.19 22.83
N THR A 275 -8.10 22.21 22.00
CA THR A 275 -7.82 23.54 22.55
C THR A 275 -9.07 24.04 23.24
N SER A 276 -9.01 24.19 24.56
CA SER A 276 -10.04 24.92 25.30
C SER A 276 -10.11 26.34 24.76
N SER A 277 -11.11 26.62 23.93
CA SER A 277 -11.48 28.00 23.61
C SER A 277 -11.91 28.64 24.92
N ASN A 278 -11.06 29.51 25.47
CA ASN A 278 -11.43 30.38 26.58
C ASN A 278 -12.44 31.42 26.08
N ASN A 279 -13.63 30.98 25.67
CA ASN A 279 -14.82 31.81 25.65
C ASN A 279 -15.39 31.80 27.06
N GLY A 280 -14.84 32.67 27.91
CA GLY A 280 -15.47 33.03 29.17
C GLY A 280 -16.87 33.58 28.89
N GLY A 281 -17.90 32.83 29.29
CA GLY A 281 -19.28 33.20 28.99
C GLY A 281 -20.38 32.27 29.51
N GLY A 282 -20.32 31.88 30.78
CA GLY A 282 -21.51 31.69 31.65
C GLY A 282 -22.61 30.67 31.28
N ASN A 283 -22.55 29.52 31.96
CA ASN A 283 -23.61 28.87 32.75
C ASN A 283 -24.95 28.40 32.09
N ASN A 284 -25.13 27.08 31.95
CA ASN A 284 -26.05 26.23 32.77
C ASN A 284 -26.64 25.03 31.99
N ASN A 285 -26.58 23.86 32.66
CA ASN A 285 -27.44 22.66 32.51
C ASN A 285 -27.45 21.88 31.19
N GLN A 286 -26.76 20.72 31.13
CA GLN A 286 -27.37 19.36 31.23
C GLN A 286 -26.32 18.24 31.07
N PRO A 287 -26.61 16.98 31.47
CA PRO A 287 -25.64 16.03 32.00
C PRO A 287 -24.83 15.33 30.91
N GLY A 288 -23.62 14.93 31.31
CA GLY A 288 -22.63 14.33 30.45
C GLY A 288 -22.81 12.84 30.16
N PHE A 289 -21.92 12.43 29.25
CA PHE A 289 -21.56 11.09 28.82
C PHE A 289 -22.48 10.44 27.79
N GLU A 290 -22.16 10.65 26.50
CA GLU A 290 -22.14 9.53 25.57
C GLU A 290 -20.73 9.39 25.00
N LEU A 291 -20.10 8.26 25.33
CA LEU A 291 -18.90 7.77 24.67
C LEU A 291 -19.23 7.53 23.19
N VAL A 292 -18.48 8.16 22.29
CA VAL A 292 -18.35 7.64 20.92
C VAL A 292 -17.06 6.81 20.89
N VAL A 293 -17.21 5.52 21.23
CA VAL A 293 -16.25 4.48 20.88
C VAL A 293 -16.54 4.10 19.43
N PHE A 294 -15.75 4.60 18.47
CA PHE A 294 -15.70 4.03 17.13
C PHE A 294 -14.74 2.84 17.16
N ILE A 295 -15.26 1.64 17.43
CA ILE A 295 -14.55 0.41 17.09
C ILE A 295 -14.75 0.21 15.59
N GLY A 296 -13.66 0.39 14.84
CA GLY A 296 -13.51 -0.08 13.47
C GLY A 296 -13.48 -1.60 13.44
N ALA A 297 -14.66 -2.21 13.53
CA ALA A 297 -14.91 -3.57 13.14
C ALA A 297 -16.23 -3.58 12.39
N ILE A 298 -16.17 -3.99 11.11
CA ILE A 298 -17.24 -4.43 10.20
C ILE A 298 -17.09 -3.73 8.83
N ALA A 299 -16.23 -4.30 7.99
CA ALA A 299 -16.52 -4.51 6.57
C ALA A 299 -16.16 -5.94 6.09
N ILE A 300 -15.93 -6.89 7.01
CA ILE A 300 -15.94 -8.33 6.73
C ILE A 300 -17.14 -8.95 7.46
N ALA A 301 -18.35 -8.58 7.04
CA ALA A 301 -19.58 -9.26 7.47
C ALA A 301 -20.74 -9.16 6.45
N LEU A 302 -20.48 -8.75 5.20
CA LEU A 302 -21.52 -8.70 4.16
C LEU A 302 -21.32 -9.66 2.98
N VAL A 303 -20.27 -10.48 2.98
CA VAL A 303 -20.05 -11.49 1.92
C VAL A 303 -20.67 -12.87 2.24
N ILE A 304 -21.09 -13.16 3.49
CA ILE A 304 -21.60 -14.51 3.85
C ILE A 304 -23.15 -14.61 3.94
N LEU A 305 -23.92 -13.50 3.83
CA LEU A 305 -25.39 -13.55 4.00
C LEU A 305 -26.25 -13.25 2.76
N LYS A 306 -25.72 -13.42 1.55
CA LYS A 306 -26.55 -13.46 0.32
C LYS A 306 -26.63 -14.82 -0.39
N ARG A 307 -26.23 -15.92 0.26
CA ARG A 307 -26.78 -17.26 -0.06
C ARG A 307 -28.06 -17.52 0.73
N LYS A 308 -29.15 -16.87 0.32
CA LYS A 308 -30.53 -17.40 0.44
C LYS A 308 -31.52 -16.43 -0.22
N LYS A 309 -31.58 -16.51 -1.55
CA LYS A 309 -32.83 -16.77 -2.28
C LYS A 309 -32.51 -17.16 -3.71
#